data_AF-A0A4Q7ED57-F1
#
_entry.id   AF-A0A4Q7ED57-F1
#
_cell.length_a   1.000
_cell.length_b   1.000
_cell.length_c   1.000
_cell.angle_alpha   90.00
_cell.angle_beta   90.00
_cell.angle_gamma   90.00
#
_symmetry.space_group_name_H-M   'P 1'
#
loop_
_entity.id
_entity.type
_entity.pdbx_description
1 polymer ?
#
loop_
_entity_poly.entity_id
_entity_poly.type
_entity_poly.pdbx_seq_one_letter_code
_entity_poly.pdbx_strand_id
1 'polypeptide(L)'
;MDRVAPETWYAVGFFFLLILGPFTIGWGVMKAYRRYRPKTSPAQDESSVSVVSQLSAQRDGFFKLYLLGLAICSPGFYYIYVEYLAHI
;
A
#
# COMPACT_ATOMS: atom_id res chain seq x y z
N MET A 1 11.78 19.17 -26.57
CA MET A 1 11.06 18.82 -25.34
C MET A 1 10.79 20.13 -24.64
N ASP A 2 9.57 20.65 -24.80
CA ASP A 2 9.13 21.89 -24.13
C ASP A 2 9.43 21.81 -22.65
N ARG A 3 9.83 22.94 -22.08
CA ARG A 3 10.26 23.05 -20.69
C ARG A 3 9.06 22.81 -19.78
N VAL A 4 8.80 21.54 -19.50
CA VAL A 4 7.86 21.13 -18.46
C VAL A 4 8.39 21.75 -17.17
N ALA A 5 7.61 22.67 -16.62
CA ALA A 5 8.02 23.42 -15.46
C ALA A 5 8.28 22.45 -14.30
N PRO A 6 9.35 22.66 -13.50
CA PRO A 6 9.81 21.71 -12.49
C PRO A 6 8.70 21.30 -11.49
N GLU A 7 7.73 22.18 -11.26
CA GLU A 7 6.49 21.92 -10.52
C GLU A 7 5.76 20.63 -10.95
N THR A 8 5.70 20.41 -12.27
CA THR A 8 5.00 19.26 -12.86
C THR A 8 5.66 17.94 -12.46
N TRP A 9 6.99 17.93 -12.31
CA TRP A 9 7.71 16.73 -11.88
C TRP A 9 7.42 16.37 -10.42
N TYR A 10 7.16 17.36 -9.55
CA TYR A 10 6.74 17.10 -8.17
C TYR A 10 5.33 16.50 -8.12
N ALA A 11 4.40 16.99 -8.94
CA ALA A 11 3.05 16.41 -9.05
C ALA A 11 3.08 14.97 -9.55
N VAL A 12 3.89 14.68 -10.59
CA VAL A 12 4.08 13.33 -11.13
C VAL A 12 4.71 12.42 -10.08
N GLY A 13 5.76 12.88 -9.39
CA GLY A 13 6.39 12.13 -8.30
C GLY A 13 5.42 11.80 -7.17
N PHE A 14 4.60 12.77 -6.75
CA PHE A 14 3.58 12.59 -5.72
C PHE A 14 2.51 11.57 -6.13
N PHE A 15 2.07 11.58 -7.39
CA PHE A 15 1.13 10.60 -7.93
C PHE A 15 1.68 9.17 -7.83
N PHE A 16 2.95 8.96 -8.21
CA PHE A 16 3.59 7.67 -8.05
C PHE A 16 3.77 7.29 -6.58
N LEU A 17 4.09 8.25 -5.70
CA LEU A 17 4.21 8.01 -4.26
C LEU A 17 2.87 7.58 -3.64
N LEU A 18 1.76 8.17 -4.06
CA LEU A 18 0.41 7.80 -3.61
C LEU A 18 0.04 6.35 -3.95
N ILE A 19 0.56 5.81 -5.04
CA ILE A 19 0.32 4.42 -5.44
C ILE A 19 1.36 3.50 -4.79
N LEU A 20 2.65 3.76 -4.97
CA LEU A 20 3.73 2.88 -4.53
C LEU A 20 3.97 2.93 -3.01
N GLY A 21 3.79 4.10 -2.39
CA GLY A 21 3.96 4.31 -0.95
C GLY A 21 3.13 3.37 -0.09
N PRO A 22 1.78 3.37 -0.19
CA PRO A 22 0.94 2.46 0.60
C PRO A 22 1.21 0.98 0.29
N PHE A 23 1.61 0.63 -0.94
CA PHE A 23 2.03 -0.73 -1.28
C PHE A 23 3.29 -1.15 -0.54
N THR A 24 4.34 -0.32 -0.55
CA THR A 24 5.60 -0.62 0.13
C THR A 24 5.43 -0.69 1.65
N ILE A 25 4.63 0.21 2.23
CA ILE A 25 4.30 0.16 3.66
C ILE A 25 3.45 -1.06 3.99
N GLY A 26 2.38 -1.34 3.24
CA GLY A 26 1.53 -2.50 3.45
C GLY A 26 2.30 -3.82 3.35
N TRP A 27 3.22 -3.91 2.39
CA TRP A 27 4.14 -5.05 2.26
C TRP A 27 5.11 -5.15 3.43
N GLY A 28 5.69 -4.02 3.86
CA GLY A 28 6.57 -3.93 5.02
C GLY A 28 5.88 -4.39 6.31
N VAL A 29 4.64 -3.94 6.53
CA VAL A 29 3.79 -4.34 7.66
C VAL A 29 3.49 -5.84 7.62
N MET A 30 3.14 -6.41 6.47
CA MET A 30 2.98 -7.87 6.36
C MET A 30 4.27 -8.61 6.66
N LYS A 31 5.41 -8.13 6.14
CA LYS A 31 6.71 -8.77 6.36
C LYS A 31 7.12 -8.69 7.83
N ALA A 32 6.88 -7.56 8.49
CA ALA A 32 7.10 -7.36 9.92
C ALA A 32 6.16 -8.25 10.73
N TYR A 33 4.86 -8.27 10.42
CA TYR A 33 3.87 -9.12 11.07
C TYR A 33 4.24 -10.61 10.98
N ARG A 34 4.68 -11.07 9.80
CA ARG A 34 5.18 -12.45 9.61
C ARG A 34 6.51 -12.71 10.31
N ARG A 35 7.33 -11.70 10.59
CA ARG A 35 8.60 -11.81 11.32
C ARG A 35 8.36 -11.89 12.83
N TYR A 36 7.40 -11.12 13.35
CA TYR A 36 7.10 -11.02 14.79
C TYR A 36 6.11 -12.08 15.28
N ARG A 37 5.24 -12.63 14.42
CA ARG A 37 4.52 -13.86 14.74
C ARG A 37 5.39 -15.07 14.40
N PRO A 38 6.01 -15.74 15.38
CA PRO A 38 6.61 -17.03 15.13
C PRO A 38 5.50 -17.98 14.67
N LYS A 39 5.83 -18.89 13.75
CA LYS A 39 4.93 -19.92 13.24
C LYS A 39 4.37 -20.74 14.40
N THR A 40 3.15 -20.43 14.83
CA THR A 40 2.30 -21.25 15.70
C THR A 40 0.90 -21.04 15.13
N SER A 41 0.25 -21.96 14.42
CA SER A 41 0.43 -23.41 14.24
C SER A 41 0.04 -23.83 12.82
N PRO A 42 0.42 -25.05 12.39
CA PRO A 42 -0.09 -25.72 11.19
C PRO A 42 -1.49 -26.31 11.41
N ALA A 43 -2.21 -26.56 10.30
CA ALA A 43 -3.45 -27.34 10.16
C ALA A 43 -4.81 -26.68 10.50
N GLN A 44 -5.82 -27.03 9.70
CA GLN A 44 -7.23 -26.57 9.55
C GLN A 44 -7.37 -25.41 8.53
N ASP A 45 -7.70 -25.60 7.25
CA ASP A 45 -8.52 -26.65 6.63
C ASP A 45 -7.97 -27.07 5.26
N GLU A 46 -7.38 -28.27 5.22
CA GLU A 46 -7.43 -29.13 4.04
C GLU A 46 -8.84 -29.73 3.96
N SER A 47 -9.81 -28.97 3.44
CA SER A 47 -11.10 -29.55 3.06
C SER A 47 -11.79 -28.64 2.05
N SER A 48 -11.55 -28.93 0.77
CA SER A 48 -12.45 -28.63 -0.34
C SER A 48 -13.08 -27.23 -0.37
N VAL A 49 -12.28 -26.16 -0.31
CA VAL A 49 -12.80 -24.81 -0.54
C VAL A 49 -12.39 -24.34 -1.92
N SER A 50 -13.38 -24.25 -2.80
CA SER A 50 -13.35 -23.75 -4.18
C SER A 50 -12.23 -22.72 -4.42
N VAL A 51 -11.44 -22.91 -5.49
CA VAL A 51 -10.39 -21.98 -5.95
C VAL A 51 -10.90 -20.52 -6.02
N VAL A 52 -12.21 -20.34 -6.22
CA VAL A 52 -12.88 -19.03 -6.24
C VAL A 52 -12.84 -18.31 -4.87
N SER A 53 -13.01 -19.02 -3.75
CA SER A 53 -13.00 -18.41 -2.42
C SER A 53 -11.59 -18.09 -1.92
N GLN A 54 -10.57 -18.83 -2.37
CA GLN A 54 -9.17 -18.45 -2.12
C GLN A 54 -8.81 -17.18 -2.90
N LEU A 55 -9.30 -17.03 -4.14
CA LEU A 55 -9.07 -15.83 -4.94
C LEU A 55 -9.74 -14.59 -4.34
N SER A 56 -10.97 -14.70 -3.83
CA SER A 56 -11.66 -13.60 -3.16
C SER A 56 -10.99 -13.23 -1.85
N ALA A 57 -10.63 -14.21 -1.01
CA ALA A 57 -9.94 -13.98 0.25
C ALA A 57 -8.55 -13.34 0.04
N GLN A 58 -7.83 -13.72 -1.03
CA GLN A 58 -6.55 -13.13 -1.38
C GLN A 58 -6.69 -11.68 -1.89
N ARG A 59 -7.73 -11.39 -2.70
CA ARG A 59 -8.02 -10.03 -3.19
C ARG A 59 -8.45 -9.10 -2.06
N ASP A 60 -9.30 -9.58 -1.15
CA ASP A 60 -9.76 -8.80 0.00
C ASP A 60 -8.62 -8.53 0.99
N GLY A 61 -7.68 -9.47 1.12
CA GLY A 61 -6.44 -9.28 1.87
C GLY A 61 -5.57 -8.17 1.26
N PHE A 62 -5.35 -8.20 -0.06
CA PHE A 62 -4.57 -7.19 -0.77
C PHE A 62 -5.16 -5.79 -0.67
N PHE A 63 -6.48 -5.64 -0.87
CA PHE A 63 -7.14 -4.34 -0.78
C PHE A 63 -7.13 -3.79 0.64
N LYS A 64 -7.34 -4.64 1.66
CA LYS A 64 -7.19 -4.25 3.07
C LYS A 64 -5.79 -3.75 3.40
N LEU A 65 -4.76 -4.40 2.84
CA LEU A 65 -3.37 -3.99 3.06
C LEU A 65 -3.04 -2.67 2.39
N TYR A 66 -3.54 -2.45 1.18
CA TYR A 66 -3.41 -1.18 0.49
C TYR A 66 -4.11 -0.06 1.26
N LEU A 67 -5.37 -0.27 1.68
CA LEU A 67 -6.11 0.70 2.48
C LEU A 67 -5.43 0.99 3.81
N LEU A 68 -4.90 -0.04 4.49
CA LEU A 68 -4.16 0.14 5.73
C LEU A 68 -2.86 0.94 5.50
N GLY A 69 -2.10 0.59 4.45
CA GLY A 69 -0.92 1.35 4.04
C GLY A 69 -1.25 2.80 3.70
N LEU A 70 -2.39 3.04 3.04
CA LEU A 70 -2.85 4.38 2.67
C LEU A 70 -3.29 5.16 3.90
N ALA A 71 -4.01 4.54 4.84
CA ALA A 71 -4.38 5.17 6.11
C ALA A 71 -3.14 5.59 6.92
N ILE A 72 -2.10 4.75 6.93
CA ILE A 72 -0.83 5.06 7.62
C ILE A 72 -0.04 6.14 6.88
N CYS A 73 0.02 6.09 5.54
CA CYS A 73 0.74 7.08 4.73
C CYS A 73 -0.03 8.40 4.59
N SER A 74 -1.33 8.44 4.81
CA SER A 74 -2.20 9.59 4.58
C SER A 74 -1.72 10.89 5.26
N PRO A 75 -1.27 10.88 6.53
CA PRO A 75 -0.71 12.08 7.17
C PRO A 75 0.56 12.59 6.46
N GLY A 76 1.43 11.67 6.04
CA GLY A 76 2.66 11.99 5.32
C GLY A 76 2.38 12.56 3.93
N PHE A 77 1.43 11.96 3.20
CA PHE A 77 0.98 12.49 1.91
C PHE A 77 0.33 13.87 2.05
N TYR A 78 -0.47 14.07 3.08
CA TYR A 78 -1.08 15.36 3.36
C TYR A 78 -0.03 16.43 3.64
N TYR A 79 0.99 16.10 4.44
CA TYR A 79 2.11 17.01 4.70
C TYR A 79 2.86 17.39 3.43
N ILE A 80 3.21 16.39 2.60
CA ILE A 80 3.91 16.64 1.33
C ILE A 80 3.04 17.48 0.38
N TYR A 81 1.73 17.20 0.34
CA TYR A 81 0.80 17.96 -0.48
C TYR A 81 0.73 19.43 -0.06
N VAL A 82 0.57 19.70 1.24
CA VAL A 82 0.48 21.08 1.75
C VAL A 82 1.79 21.83 1.51
N GLU A 83 2.93 21.22 1.82
CA GLU A 83 4.22 21.92 1.81
C GLU A 83 4.76 22.16 0.38
N TYR A 84 4.54 21.21 -0.53
CA TYR A 84 5.17 21.24 -1.85
C TYR A 84 4.21 21.47 -3.02
N LEU A 85 2.90 21.21 -2.85
CA LEU A 85 1.92 21.25 -3.94
C LEU A 85 0.84 22.31 -3.75
N ALA A 86 0.44 22.62 -2.52
CA ALA A 86 -0.59 23.63 -2.26
C ALA A 86 -0.10 25.08 -2.45
N HIS A 87 1.22 25.28 -2.46
CA HIS A 87 1.86 26.59 -2.66
C HIS A 87 2.32 26.85 -4.10
N ILE A 88 2.01 25.94 -5.02
CA ILE A 88 2.21 26.07 -6.47
C ILE A 88 0.91 26.60 -7.09
#